data_AF-A0A392W2S8-F1
#
_entry.id   AF-A0A392W2S8-F1
#
_cell.length_a   1.000
_cell.length_b   1.000
_cell.length_c   1.000
_cell.angle_alpha   90.00
_cell.angle_beta   90.00
_cell.angle_gamma   90.00
#
_symmetry.space_group_name_H-M   'P 1'
#
loop_
_entity.id
_entity.type
_entity.pdbx_description
1 polymer ?
#
loop_
_entity_poly.entity_id
_entity_poly.type
_entity_poly.pdbx_seq_one_letter_code
_entity_poly.pdbx_strand_id
1 'polypeptide(L)' 'AQYEDGFNFALEQVRLVFPDLDDARLGEVDAMNQIVDGKLVPYTPPEEK' A
#
# COMPACT_ATOMS: atom_id res chain seq x y z
N ALA A 1 9.24 14.16 -1.05
CA ALA A 1 10.65 14.28 -0.64
C ALA A 1 10.92 13.82 0.79
N GLN A 2 10.43 14.48 1.86
CA GLN A 2 10.84 14.16 3.25
C GLN A 2 10.68 12.67 3.66
N TYR A 3 9.71 11.96 3.10
CA TYR A 3 9.43 10.55 3.42
C TYR A 3 9.76 9.58 2.28
N GLU A 4 10.27 10.09 1.15
CA GLU A 4 10.52 9.25 -0.04
C GLU A 4 11.63 8.23 0.21
N ASP A 5 12.74 8.62 0.82
CA ASP A 5 13.87 7.72 1.07
C ASP A 5 13.48 6.58 2.04
N GLY A 6 12.75 6.91 3.11
CA GLY A 6 12.28 5.91 4.07
C GLY A 6 11.23 4.97 3.47
N PHE A 7 10.36 5.49 2.61
CA PHE A 7 9.39 4.70 1.87
C PHE A 7 10.06 3.74 0.88
N ASN A 8 11.03 4.23 0.11
CA ASN A 8 11.80 3.42 -0.83
C ASN A 8 12.57 2.31 -0.11
N PHE A 9 13.21 2.62 1.01
CA PHE A 9 13.90 1.63 1.84
C PHE A 9 12.94 0.54 2.34
N ALA A 10 11.75 0.92 2.84
CA ALA A 10 10.76 -0.06 3.30
C ALA A 10 10.27 -0.96 2.15
N LEU A 11 10.06 -0.42 0.94
CA LEU A 11 9.70 -1.21 -0.23
C LEU A 11 10.77 -2.24 -0.60
N GLU A 12 12.05 -1.87 -0.55
CA GLU A 12 13.15 -2.83 -0.78
C GLU A 12 13.16 -3.98 0.22
N GLN A 13 12.88 -3.71 1.50
CA GLN A 13 12.76 -4.75 2.52
C GLN A 13 11.58 -5.70 2.24
N VAL A 14 10.42 -5.16 1.83
CA VAL A 14 9.24 -5.97 1.51
C VAL A 14 9.49 -6.85 0.28
N ARG A 15 10.12 -6.34 -0.77
CA ARG A 15 10.49 -7.13 -1.95
C ARG A 15 11.44 -8.29 -1.64
N LEU A 16 12.32 -8.14 -0.65
CA LEU A 16 13.22 -9.21 -0.24
C LEU A 16 12.48 -10.36 0.45
N VAL A 17 11.45 -10.06 1.26
CA VAL A 17 10.64 -11.06 1.98
C VAL A 17 9.55 -11.67 1.09
N PHE A 18 9.06 -10.90 0.12
CA PHE A 18 8.02 -11.27 -0.84
C PHE A 18 8.55 -11.08 -2.26
N PRO A 19 9.38 -11.99 -2.80
CA PRO A 19 10.01 -11.83 -4.10
C PRO A 19 9.03 -11.80 -5.28
N ASP A 20 7.83 -12.36 -5.09
CA ASP A 20 6.76 -12.40 -6.11
C ASP A 20 5.79 -11.20 -5.99
N LEU A 21 6.16 -10.18 -5.22
CA LEU A 21 5.36 -8.98 -5.04
C LEU A 21 5.21 -8.25 -6.37
N ASP A 22 3.97 -8.11 -6.83
CA ASP A 22 3.66 -7.41 -8.06
C ASP A 22 3.68 -5.88 -7.81
N ASP A 23 4.75 -5.24 -8.27
CA ASP A 23 4.94 -3.79 -8.20
C ASP A 23 3.78 -3.01 -8.84
N ALA A 24 3.15 -3.54 -9.90
CA ALA A 24 2.00 -2.91 -10.52
C ALA A 24 0.79 -2.95 -9.58
N ARG A 25 0.57 -4.09 -8.93
CA ARG A 25 -0.50 -4.28 -7.94
C ARG A 25 -0.27 -3.48 -6.67
N LEU A 26 0.97 -3.24 -6.26
CA LEU A 26 1.29 -2.29 -5.19
C LEU A 26 0.92 -0.86 -5.56
N GLY A 27 1.14 -0.47 -6.82
CA GLY A 27 0.73 0.83 -7.34
C GLY A 27 -0.79 1.06 -7.31
N GLU A 28 -1.60 -0.01 -7.35
CA GLU A 28 -3.06 0.06 -7.21
C GLU A 28 -3.54 0.30 -5.77
N VAL A 29 -2.67 0.06 -4.77
CA VAL A 29 -2.90 0.39 -3.36
C VAL A 29 -2.69 1.91 -3.16
N ASP A 30 -3.45 2.71 -3.89
CA ASP A 30 -3.52 4.15 -3.69
C ASP A 30 -4.19 4.46 -2.34
N ALA A 31 -3.87 5.62 -1.75
CA ALA A 31 -4.39 6.08 -0.47
C ALA A 31 -5.94 6.19 -0.42
N MET A 32 -6.59 6.17 -1.59
CA MET A 32 -8.04 6.16 -1.73
C MET A 32 -8.67 4.76 -1.57
N ASN A 33 -7.88 3.70 -1.40
CA ASN A 33 -8.34 2.32 -1.24
C ASN A 33 -7.96 1.74 0.13
N GLN A 34 -8.69 0.71 0.56
CA GLN A 34 -8.43 -0.07 1.75
C GLN A 34 -8.54 -1.57 1.45
N ILE A 35 -7.95 -2.42 2.30
CA ILE A 35 -8.05 -3.87 2.18
C ILE A 35 -9.14 -4.37 3.14
N VAL A 36 -10.20 -4.96 2.59
CA VAL A 36 -11.27 -5.64 3.34
C VAL A 36 -11.37 -7.07 2.83
N ASP A 37 -11.23 -8.05 3.73
CA ASP A 37 -11.26 -9.49 3.41
C ASP A 37 -10.33 -9.89 2.25
N GLY A 38 -9.14 -9.30 2.19
CA GLY A 38 -8.13 -9.57 1.16
C GLY A 38 -8.43 -8.96 -0.21
N LYS A 39 -9.43 -8.06 -0.31
CA LYS A 39 -9.75 -7.32 -1.54
C LYS A 39 -9.53 -5.82 -1.36
N LEU A 40 -8.98 -5.19 -2.40
CA LEU A 40 -8.94 -3.74 -2.49
C LEU A 40 -10.35 -3.21 -2.76
N VAL A 41 -10.80 -2.28 -1.92
CA VAL A 41 -12.08 -1.58 -2.05
C VAL A 41 -11.84 -0.09 -1.79
N PRO A 42 -12.67 0.82 -2.32
CA PRO A 42 -12.58 2.24 -1.99
C PRO A 42 -12.63 2.48 -0.48
N TYR A 43 -11.77 3.38 0.01
CA TYR A 43 -11.80 3.82 1.40
C TYR A 43 -13.11 4.57 1.66
N THR A 44 -13.81 4.17 2.72
CA THR A 44 -14.99 4.89 3.21
C THR A 44 -14.61 5.49 4.57
N PRO A 45 -14.51 6.83 4.69
CA PRO A 45 -14.25 7.47 5.96
C PRO A 45 -15.30 7.06 7.01
N PRO A 46 -14.92 6.87 8.27
CA PRO A 46 -15.89 6.72 9.34
C PRO A 46 -16.83 7.92 9.37
N GLU A 47 -18.13 7.69 9.57
CA GLU A 47 -19.05 8.80 9.83
C GLU A 47 -18.59 9.55 11.09
N GLU A 48 -18.32 10.85 10.96
CA GLU A 48 -18.05 11.71 12.10
C GLU A 48 -19.29 11.71 13.01
N LYS A 49 -19.10 11.34 14.27
CA LYS A 49 -20.15 11.36 15.30
C LYS A 49 -20.34 12.76 15.86
#